data_AF-A0A7S0E3N4-F1
#
_entry.id   AF-A0A7S0E3N4-F1
#
_cell.length_a   1.000
_cell.length_b   1.000
_cell.length_c   1.000
_cell.angle_alpha   90.00
_cell.angle_beta   90.00
_cell.angle_gamma   90.00
#
_symmetry.space_group_name_H-M   'P 1'
#
loop_
_entity.id
_entity.type
_entity.pdbx_description
1 polymer ?
#
loop_
_entity_poly.entity_id
_entity_poly.type
_entity_poly.pdbx_seq_one_letter_code
_entity_poly.pdbx_strand_id
1 'polypeptide(L)'
;MLMIRLAAVVLLLAACTDAFLPTPSSVLLRSSLSRNFVKSQRAVAPQAFTSLRCVGSETSAKKEPSMMISKLESSLEELKSLYSSISSDIDMKESELKQLRESKAVLEEKIDKVSNALELARNEESIKDMELSPAVIVGDGRVGHMMKNSGDPGDAMVRSTSELRFQLKEAPGGGPKSGPIYLCVPNHALKELVEACPADRRQDLVFMGSGNLGPFLEQYELQGNTQALIYFVIDKLGHDPVDGKTSLDPAGLTAVT
;
A
#
# COMPACT_ATOMS: atom_id res chain seq x y z
N MET A 1 -12.62 -20.00 -14.95
CA MET A 1 -11.25 -19.43 -14.92
C MET A 1 -11.07 -18.34 -13.87
N LEU A 2 -12.13 -17.92 -13.15
CA LEU A 2 -12.09 -16.88 -12.12
C LEU A 2 -11.92 -17.43 -10.68
N MET A 3 -12.26 -18.70 -10.45
CA MET A 3 -12.37 -19.26 -9.09
C MET A 3 -11.07 -19.85 -8.51
N ILE A 4 -9.98 -19.85 -9.29
CA ILE A 4 -8.61 -20.13 -8.83
C ILE A 4 -8.13 -19.04 -7.85
N ARG A 5 -8.78 -17.85 -7.84
CA ARG A 5 -8.33 -16.68 -7.09
C ARG A 5 -8.67 -16.71 -5.60
N LEU A 6 -9.76 -17.36 -5.18
CA LEU A 6 -10.17 -17.35 -3.77
C LEU A 6 -9.25 -18.20 -2.88
N ALA A 7 -8.78 -19.34 -3.40
CA ALA A 7 -7.80 -20.18 -2.70
C ALA A 7 -6.41 -19.50 -2.61
N ALA A 8 -6.00 -18.80 -3.68
CA ALA A 8 -4.72 -18.10 -3.73
C ALA A 8 -4.64 -16.88 -2.78
N VAL A 9 -5.73 -16.11 -2.63
CA VAL A 9 -5.76 -14.94 -1.72
C VAL A 9 -5.72 -15.37 -0.25
N VAL A 10 -6.35 -16.49 0.11
CA VAL A 10 -6.25 -17.05 1.47
C VAL A 10 -4.83 -17.58 1.76
N LEU A 11 -4.12 -18.12 0.76
CA LEU A 11 -2.74 -18.56 0.91
C LEU A 11 -1.73 -17.39 1.05
N LEU A 12 -1.98 -16.27 0.35
CA LEU A 12 -1.08 -15.10 0.39
C LEU A 12 -1.06 -14.40 1.76
N LEU A 13 -2.18 -14.44 2.51
CA LEU A 13 -2.26 -13.88 3.85
C LEU A 13 -1.53 -14.74 4.91
N ALA A 14 -1.40 -16.06 4.68
CA ALA A 14 -0.67 -16.96 5.57
C ALA A 14 0.86 -16.86 5.41
N ALA A 15 1.36 -16.48 4.24
CA ALA A 15 2.80 -16.37 3.97
C ALA A 15 3.45 -15.07 4.53
N CYS A 16 2.65 -14.09 4.98
CA CYS A 16 3.15 -12.80 5.47
C CYS A 16 3.44 -12.75 6.98
N THR A 17 3.17 -13.81 7.75
CA THR A 17 3.34 -13.82 9.21
C THR A 17 4.75 -14.15 9.71
N ASP A 18 5.70 -14.52 8.84
CA ASP A 18 7.04 -14.96 9.24
C ASP A 18 8.12 -13.87 9.29
N ALA A 19 7.76 -12.59 9.13
CA ALA A 19 8.75 -11.52 9.00
C ALA A 19 8.50 -10.32 9.91
N PHE A 20 8.29 -10.47 11.22
CA PHE A 20 8.50 -9.35 12.15
C PHE A 20 8.73 -9.82 13.60
N LEU A 21 9.98 -10.10 13.97
CA LEU A 21 10.44 -10.08 15.37
C LEU A 21 11.24 -8.80 15.63
N PRO A 22 10.99 -8.06 16.73
CA PRO A 22 11.72 -6.84 17.05
C PRO A 22 12.91 -7.15 17.95
N THR A 23 14.08 -6.58 17.66
CA THR A 23 15.16 -6.46 18.65
C THR A 23 15.28 -5.02 19.16
N PRO A 24 15.45 -4.80 20.47
CA PRO A 24 15.53 -3.49 21.08
C PRO A 24 16.99 -3.02 21.19
N SER A 25 17.23 -1.72 21.08
CA SER A 25 18.25 -0.98 21.86
C SER A 25 18.16 0.51 21.57
N SER A 26 17.76 1.24 22.60
CA SER A 26 17.71 2.69 22.74
C SER A 26 19.07 3.26 23.16
N VAL A 27 19.52 4.39 22.58
CA VAL A 27 20.34 5.41 23.29
C VAL A 27 20.15 6.81 22.68
N LEU A 28 19.55 7.68 23.50
CA LEU A 28 19.72 9.12 23.73
C LEU A 28 20.49 10.05 22.75
N LEU A 29 19.78 11.12 22.37
CA LEU A 29 20.13 12.56 22.44
C LEU A 29 21.60 12.95 22.78
N ARG A 30 22.21 13.77 21.90
CA ARG A 30 22.64 15.14 22.21
C ARG A 30 23.13 15.92 20.97
N SER A 31 22.85 17.22 21.04
CA SER A 31 23.31 18.33 20.21
C SER A 31 24.83 18.45 20.05
N SER A 32 25.30 18.86 18.86
CA SER A 32 26.24 19.99 18.66
C SER A 32 26.70 20.11 17.20
N LEU A 33 26.59 21.34 16.65
CA LEU A 33 27.61 22.05 15.87
C LEU A 33 28.67 21.22 15.10
N SER A 34 28.74 21.36 13.77
CA SER A 34 29.71 22.25 13.07
C SER A 34 29.97 21.81 11.62
N ARG A 35 30.04 22.83 10.75
CA ARG A 35 30.89 22.99 9.54
C ARG A 35 30.75 22.03 8.36
N ASN A 36 30.36 22.63 7.22
CA ASN A 36 31.10 22.75 5.94
C ASN A 36 30.12 23.42 4.95
N PHE A 37 30.16 24.68 4.50
CA PHE A 37 31.18 25.71 4.20
C PHE A 37 32.20 25.40 3.11
N VAL A 38 31.72 25.32 1.86
CA VAL A 38 32.47 25.64 0.62
C VAL A 38 31.46 26.26 -0.37
N LYS A 39 31.36 27.59 -0.43
CA LYS A 39 32.00 28.51 -1.40
C LYS A 39 31.68 28.24 -2.88
N SER A 40 30.70 28.98 -3.41
CA SER A 40 30.70 29.46 -4.80
C SER A 40 29.89 30.75 -4.89
N GLN A 41 30.43 31.85 -4.35
CA GLN A 41 30.04 33.19 -4.79
C GLN A 41 31.05 33.63 -5.84
N ARG A 42 30.55 33.87 -7.06
CA ARG A 42 31.28 34.60 -8.10
C ARG A 42 31.52 36.01 -7.59
N ALA A 43 32.79 36.32 -7.37
CA ALA A 43 33.29 37.64 -7.04
C ALA A 43 33.00 38.60 -8.21
N VAL A 44 32.20 39.63 -7.94
CA VAL A 44 32.26 40.88 -8.69
C VAL A 44 33.05 41.85 -7.82
N ALA A 45 34.22 42.22 -8.31
CA ALA A 45 35.20 43.05 -7.60
C ALA A 45 34.63 44.44 -7.27
N PRO A 46 34.90 45.01 -6.08
CA PRO A 46 34.69 46.42 -5.84
C PRO A 46 35.83 47.16 -6.55
N GLN A 47 35.55 47.83 -7.66
CA GLN A 47 36.52 48.76 -8.21
C GLN A 47 36.72 49.91 -7.22
N ALA A 48 38.00 50.14 -6.92
CA ALA A 48 38.49 51.11 -5.98
C ALA A 48 38.00 52.53 -6.33
N PHE A 49 37.27 53.16 -5.41
CA PHE A 49 37.09 54.60 -5.42
C PHE A 49 38.33 55.23 -4.77
N THR A 50 39.31 55.54 -5.62
CA THR A 50 40.56 56.20 -5.28
C THR A 50 40.31 57.56 -4.63
N SER A 51 40.90 57.76 -3.46
CA SER A 51 41.35 59.02 -2.83
C SER A 51 40.97 60.31 -3.56
N LEU A 52 40.01 61.07 -3.01
CA LEU A 52 39.82 62.48 -3.33
C LEU A 52 40.84 63.31 -2.53
N ARG A 53 41.90 63.80 -3.19
CA ARG A 53 42.73 64.89 -2.66
C ARG A 53 41.95 66.20 -2.78
N CYS A 54 41.75 66.87 -1.65
CA CYS A 54 41.31 68.26 -1.63
C CYS A 54 42.46 69.14 -2.15
N VAL A 55 42.30 69.69 -3.35
CA VAL A 55 43.10 70.82 -3.82
C VAL A 55 42.16 72.02 -3.88
N GLY A 56 42.38 72.97 -2.98
CA GLY A 56 41.68 74.24 -2.99
C GLY A 56 42.12 75.10 -4.16
N SER A 57 41.15 75.62 -4.89
CA SER A 57 41.28 76.90 -5.60
C SER A 57 39.90 77.51 -5.71
N GLU A 58 39.75 78.65 -5.04
CA GLU A 58 38.57 79.51 -5.06
C GLU A 58 38.32 80.01 -6.50
N THR A 59 37.17 79.68 -7.08
CA THR A 59 36.46 80.55 -8.04
C THR A 59 35.00 80.13 -8.16
N SER A 60 34.09 81.00 -7.70
CA SER A 60 32.72 81.23 -8.19
C SER A 60 32.00 80.07 -8.94
N ALA A 61 31.10 79.33 -8.27
CA ALA A 61 30.02 78.61 -8.95
C ALA A 61 28.90 78.17 -7.98
N LYS A 62 27.79 78.93 -7.91
CA LYS A 62 26.55 78.55 -7.21
C LYS A 62 25.77 77.39 -7.90
N LYS A 63 26.44 76.44 -8.56
CA LYS A 63 25.83 75.52 -9.55
C LYS A 63 26.05 74.00 -9.30
N GLU A 64 26.84 73.60 -8.30
CA GLU A 64 27.25 72.20 -8.10
C GLU A 64 26.22 71.24 -7.46
N PRO A 65 25.42 71.62 -6.44
CA PRO A 65 24.50 70.66 -5.81
C PRO A 65 23.34 70.25 -6.72
N SER A 66 22.85 71.15 -7.58
CA SER A 66 21.70 70.83 -8.45
C SER A 66 22.03 69.82 -9.54
N MET A 67 23.29 69.78 -9.99
CA MET A 67 23.75 68.82 -11.02
C MET A 67 23.97 67.41 -10.45
N MET A 68 24.32 67.29 -9.17
CA MET A 68 24.36 65.98 -8.51
C MET A 68 22.95 65.44 -8.23
N ILE A 69 22.03 66.31 -7.82
CA ILE A 69 20.63 65.96 -7.59
C ILE A 69 19.99 65.43 -8.87
N SER A 70 20.16 66.10 -10.02
CA SER A 70 19.56 65.64 -11.29
C SER A 70 20.14 64.32 -11.79
N LYS A 71 21.43 64.04 -11.54
CA LYS A 71 22.04 62.73 -11.84
C LYS A 71 21.45 61.62 -10.97
N LEU A 72 21.28 61.89 -9.68
CA LEU A 72 20.67 60.95 -8.74
C LEU A 72 19.20 60.67 -9.08
N GLU A 73 18.44 61.70 -9.50
CA GLU A 73 17.06 61.55 -9.96
C GLU A 73 16.97 60.70 -11.23
N SER A 74 17.87 60.91 -12.20
CA SER A 74 17.95 60.08 -13.42
C SER A 74 18.24 58.61 -13.07
N SER A 75 19.25 58.37 -12.23
CA SER A 75 19.60 57.00 -11.80
C SER A 75 18.50 56.33 -10.98
N LEU A 76 17.75 57.10 -10.18
CA LEU A 76 16.60 56.60 -9.44
C LEU A 76 15.48 56.15 -10.38
N GLU A 77 15.23 56.88 -11.46
CA GLU A 77 14.19 56.53 -12.43
C GLU A 77 14.57 55.30 -13.26
N GLU A 78 15.84 55.18 -13.65
CA GLU A 78 16.40 53.96 -14.26
C GLU A 78 16.23 52.74 -13.33
N LEU A 79 16.54 52.88 -12.04
CA LEU A 79 16.38 51.80 -11.06
C LEU A 79 14.92 51.38 -10.87
N LYS A 80 13.98 52.34 -10.84
CA LYS A 80 12.54 52.02 -10.78
C LYS A 80 12.07 51.28 -12.02
N SER A 81 12.53 51.70 -13.19
CA SER A 81 12.21 51.03 -14.45
C SER A 81 12.72 49.59 -14.46
N LEU A 82 13.97 49.35 -14.04
CA LEU A 82 14.54 48.02 -13.91
C LEU A 82 13.79 47.16 -12.89
N TYR A 83 13.45 47.73 -11.73
CA TYR A 83 12.66 47.04 -10.70
C TYR A 83 11.29 46.59 -11.24
N SER A 84 10.60 47.48 -11.96
CA SER A 84 9.32 47.17 -12.60
C SER A 84 9.44 46.02 -13.60
N SER A 85 10.49 46.00 -14.42
CA SER A 85 10.72 44.92 -15.38
C SER A 85 10.97 43.58 -14.68
N ILE A 86 11.84 43.55 -13.66
CA ILE A 86 12.16 42.33 -12.91
C ILE A 86 10.93 41.80 -12.17
N SER A 87 10.11 42.69 -11.59
CA SER A 87 8.87 42.29 -10.92
C SER A 87 7.92 41.56 -11.89
N SER A 88 7.76 42.08 -13.10
CA SER A 88 6.93 41.44 -14.13
C SER A 88 7.46 40.06 -14.52
N ASP A 89 8.78 39.91 -14.65
CA ASP A 89 9.39 38.62 -14.98
C ASP A 89 9.19 37.57 -13.87
N ILE A 90 9.25 38.00 -12.60
CA ILE A 90 8.96 37.14 -11.45
C ILE A 90 7.51 36.65 -11.50
N ASP A 91 6.55 37.55 -11.71
CA ASP A 91 5.13 37.20 -11.79
C ASP A 91 4.84 36.19 -12.91
N MET A 92 5.48 36.39 -14.08
CA MET A 92 5.38 35.43 -15.19
C MET A 92 5.95 34.05 -14.80
N LYS A 93 7.14 34.01 -14.18
CA LYS A 93 7.77 32.75 -13.77
C LYS A 93 6.99 32.02 -12.67
N GLU A 94 6.38 32.76 -11.75
CA GLU A 94 5.49 32.18 -10.75
C GLU A 94 4.26 31.53 -11.39
N SER A 95 3.70 32.14 -12.43
CA SER A 95 2.58 31.57 -13.18
C SER A 95 2.97 30.28 -13.92
N GLU A 96 4.14 30.25 -14.56
CA GLU A 96 4.68 29.04 -15.21
C GLU A 96 4.92 27.92 -14.20
N LEU A 97 5.52 28.22 -13.04
CA LEU A 97 5.75 27.24 -11.97
C LEU A 97 4.45 26.66 -11.41
N LYS A 98 3.39 27.47 -11.33
CA LYS A 98 2.07 27.02 -10.89
C LYS A 98 1.50 25.99 -11.86
N GLN A 99 1.50 26.29 -13.16
CA GLN A 99 1.03 25.37 -14.20
C GLN A 99 1.83 24.06 -14.23
N LEU A 100 3.15 24.14 -14.02
CA LEU A 100 4.01 22.97 -13.98
C LEU A 100 3.68 22.06 -12.78
N ARG A 101 3.39 22.65 -11.61
CA ARG A 101 2.99 21.92 -10.41
C ARG A 101 1.65 21.22 -10.57
N GLU A 102 0.68 21.89 -11.19
CA GLU A 102 -0.62 21.30 -11.52
C GLU A 102 -0.46 20.11 -12.48
N SER A 103 0.36 20.26 -13.53
CA SER A 103 0.67 19.18 -14.47
C SER A 103 1.40 18.00 -13.81
N LYS A 104 2.32 18.29 -12.87
CA LYS A 104 3.02 17.26 -12.08
C LYS A 104 2.05 16.41 -11.24
N ALA A 105 1.11 17.06 -10.55
CA ALA A 105 0.12 16.35 -9.72
C ALA A 105 -0.74 15.38 -10.54
N VAL A 106 -1.15 15.79 -11.75
CA VAL A 106 -1.90 14.92 -12.68
C VAL A 106 -1.08 13.71 -13.13
N LEU A 107 0.23 13.89 -13.34
CA LEU A 107 1.11 12.79 -13.72
C LEU A 107 1.36 11.82 -12.56
N GLU A 108 1.53 12.33 -11.33
CA GLU A 108 1.67 11.50 -10.13
C GLU A 108 0.43 10.60 -9.95
N GLU A 109 -0.78 11.14 -10.08
CA GLU A 109 -2.01 10.35 -10.02
C GLU A 109 -2.08 9.26 -11.11
N LYS A 110 -1.63 9.57 -12.33
CA LYS A 110 -1.57 8.58 -13.43
C LYS A 110 -0.55 7.49 -13.16
N ILE A 111 0.60 7.83 -12.59
CA ILE A 111 1.64 6.86 -12.22
C ILE A 111 1.09 5.89 -11.16
N ASP A 112 0.41 6.39 -10.13
CA ASP A 112 -0.18 5.56 -9.08
C ASP A 112 -1.19 4.56 -9.65
N LYS A 113 -2.06 5.01 -10.57
CA LYS A 113 -3.03 4.13 -11.24
C LYS A 113 -2.35 3.05 -12.06
N VAL A 114 -1.33 3.39 -12.84
CA VAL A 114 -0.59 2.43 -13.67
C VAL A 114 0.21 1.46 -12.80
N SER A 115 0.80 1.93 -11.70
CA SER A 115 1.54 1.09 -10.75
C SER A 115 0.63 0.03 -10.12
N ASN A 116 -0.54 0.44 -9.63
CA ASN A 116 -1.51 -0.48 -9.04
C ASN A 116 -2.03 -1.49 -10.08
N ALA A 117 -2.32 -1.04 -11.31
CA ALA A 117 -2.74 -1.93 -12.37
C ALA A 117 -1.66 -2.96 -12.75
N LEU A 118 -0.39 -2.55 -12.75
CA LEU A 118 0.74 -3.43 -13.03
C LEU A 118 0.94 -4.48 -11.93
N GLU A 119 0.78 -4.08 -10.67
CA GLU A 119 0.85 -5.00 -9.53
C GLU A 119 -0.25 -6.05 -9.60
N LEU A 120 -1.49 -5.65 -9.89
CA LEU A 120 -2.60 -6.57 -10.11
C LEU A 120 -2.30 -7.55 -11.25
N ALA A 121 -1.83 -7.07 -12.40
CA ALA A 121 -1.52 -7.92 -13.55
C ALA A 121 -0.41 -8.95 -13.26
N ARG A 122 0.65 -8.56 -12.53
CA ARG A 122 1.72 -9.48 -12.11
C ARG A 122 1.20 -10.57 -11.17
N ASN A 123 0.35 -10.19 -10.22
CA ASN A 123 -0.26 -11.15 -9.31
C ASN A 123 -1.14 -12.15 -10.08
N GLU A 124 -1.90 -11.70 -11.08
CA GLU A 124 -2.69 -12.60 -11.93
C GLU A 124 -1.84 -13.61 -12.71
N GLU A 125 -0.67 -13.19 -13.21
CA GLU A 125 0.26 -14.06 -13.91
C GLU A 125 0.86 -15.11 -12.95
N SER A 126 1.28 -14.68 -11.76
CA SER A 126 1.79 -15.58 -10.72
C SER A 126 0.76 -16.62 -10.26
N ILE A 127 -0.53 -16.29 -10.24
CA ILE A 127 -1.60 -17.23 -9.85
C ILE A 127 -1.85 -18.28 -10.93
N LYS A 128 -1.62 -17.97 -12.21
CA LYS A 128 -1.84 -18.92 -13.33
C LYS A 128 -0.85 -20.07 -13.32
N ASP A 129 0.37 -19.82 -12.85
CA ASP A 129 1.44 -20.82 -12.81
C ASP A 129 1.45 -21.64 -11.52
N MET A 130 0.56 -21.31 -10.56
CA MET A 130 0.45 -22.05 -9.31
C MET A 130 -0.38 -23.32 -9.50
N GLU A 131 0.26 -24.49 -9.38
CA GLU A 131 -0.43 -25.77 -9.40
C GLU A 131 -1.28 -25.91 -8.13
N LEU A 132 -2.61 -25.82 -8.27
CA LEU A 132 -3.53 -25.97 -7.15
C LEU A 132 -3.55 -27.43 -6.70
N SER A 133 -3.06 -27.68 -5.49
CA SER A 133 -3.30 -28.96 -4.82
C SER A 133 -4.78 -29.08 -4.48
N PRO A 134 -5.42 -30.25 -4.69
CA PRO A 134 -6.78 -30.43 -4.22
C PRO A 134 -6.88 -30.22 -2.70
N ALA A 135 -8.09 -30.05 -2.20
CA ALA A 135 -8.37 -29.74 -0.81
C ALA A 135 -9.35 -30.75 -0.18
N VAL A 136 -9.36 -30.79 1.15
CA VAL A 136 -10.45 -31.42 1.90
C VAL A 136 -11.38 -30.32 2.39
N ILE A 137 -12.66 -30.39 2.04
CA ILE A 137 -13.68 -29.42 2.42
C ILE A 137 -14.61 -30.09 3.43
N VAL A 138 -14.65 -29.55 4.64
CA VAL A 138 -15.45 -30.08 5.74
C VAL A 138 -16.70 -29.23 5.92
N GLY A 139 -17.87 -29.87 5.80
CA GLY A 139 -19.17 -29.25 5.92
C GLY A 139 -19.84 -29.01 4.56
N ASP A 140 -21.06 -29.50 4.39
CA ASP A 140 -21.85 -29.42 3.17
C ASP A 140 -22.86 -28.25 3.17
N GLY A 141 -22.63 -27.25 4.01
CA GLY A 141 -23.39 -26.00 4.00
C GLY A 141 -23.12 -25.15 2.77
N ARG A 142 -23.70 -23.95 2.74
CA ARG A 142 -23.59 -23.00 1.61
C ARG A 142 -22.15 -22.76 1.15
N VAL A 143 -21.26 -22.41 2.10
CA VAL A 143 -19.85 -22.13 1.81
C VAL A 143 -19.11 -23.37 1.31
N GLY A 144 -19.27 -24.52 1.97
CA GLY A 144 -18.58 -25.74 1.56
C GLY A 144 -19.02 -26.23 0.18
N HIS A 145 -20.32 -26.18 -0.11
CA HIS A 145 -20.85 -26.56 -1.42
C HIS A 145 -20.37 -25.62 -2.53
N MET A 146 -20.31 -24.32 -2.25
CA MET A 146 -19.70 -23.34 -3.16
C MET A 146 -18.23 -23.69 -3.43
N MET A 147 -17.43 -23.93 -2.39
CA MET A 147 -16.02 -24.31 -2.54
C MET A 147 -15.86 -25.58 -3.39
N LYS A 148 -16.71 -26.59 -3.19
CA LYS A 148 -16.61 -27.84 -3.96
C LYS A 148 -17.02 -27.69 -5.43
N ASN A 149 -18.01 -26.86 -5.73
CA ASN A 149 -18.45 -26.63 -7.11
C ASN A 149 -17.49 -25.72 -7.90
N SER A 150 -16.84 -24.80 -7.18
CA SER A 150 -15.95 -23.79 -7.74
C SER A 150 -14.47 -24.20 -7.73
N GLY A 151 -14.12 -25.19 -6.91
CA GLY A 151 -12.77 -25.66 -6.66
C GLY A 151 -12.26 -26.70 -7.66
N ASP A 152 -11.27 -27.47 -7.22
CA ASP A 152 -10.65 -28.50 -8.06
C ASP A 152 -11.56 -29.73 -8.16
N PRO A 153 -11.64 -30.41 -9.33
CA PRO A 153 -12.35 -31.67 -9.45
C PRO A 153 -11.93 -32.70 -8.41
N GLY A 154 -10.66 -32.70 -7.99
CA GLY A 154 -10.07 -33.56 -6.97
C GLY A 154 -10.39 -33.20 -5.53
N ASP A 155 -11.09 -32.09 -5.25
CA ASP A 155 -11.45 -31.71 -3.88
C ASP A 155 -12.36 -32.77 -3.23
N ALA A 156 -12.10 -33.12 -1.97
CA ALA A 156 -12.93 -34.08 -1.24
C ALA A 156 -13.90 -33.37 -0.30
N MET A 157 -15.20 -33.67 -0.40
CA MET A 157 -16.20 -33.18 0.55
C MET A 157 -16.40 -34.17 1.69
N VAL A 158 -16.36 -33.68 2.93
CA VAL A 158 -16.49 -34.46 4.17
C VAL A 158 -17.63 -33.90 5.03
N ARG A 159 -18.51 -34.77 5.52
CA ARG A 159 -19.72 -34.37 6.26
C ARG A 159 -19.71 -34.74 7.74
N SER A 160 -18.80 -35.62 8.15
CA SER A 160 -18.73 -36.11 9.53
C SER A 160 -17.29 -36.27 10.02
N THR A 161 -17.11 -36.32 11.34
CA THR A 161 -15.80 -36.58 11.97
C THR A 161 -15.23 -37.95 11.60
N SER A 162 -16.09 -38.96 11.41
CA SER A 162 -15.70 -40.28 10.93
C SER A 162 -15.23 -40.24 9.47
N GLU A 163 -15.93 -39.51 8.60
CA GLU A 163 -15.50 -39.30 7.22
C GLU A 163 -14.19 -38.52 7.17
N LEU A 164 -13.99 -37.52 8.04
CA LEU A 164 -12.75 -36.75 8.11
C LEU A 164 -11.55 -37.66 8.41
N ARG A 165 -11.66 -38.49 9.46
CA ARG A 165 -10.60 -39.43 9.84
C ARG A 165 -10.28 -40.39 8.71
N PHE A 166 -11.31 -40.94 8.08
CA PHE A 166 -11.16 -41.89 6.99
C PHE A 166 -10.57 -41.22 5.74
N GLN A 167 -11.01 -40.00 5.40
CA GLN A 167 -10.50 -39.23 4.27
C GLN A 167 -9.03 -38.87 4.43
N LEU A 168 -8.63 -38.36 5.59
CA LEU A 168 -7.25 -37.94 5.84
C LEU A 168 -6.27 -39.11 5.96
N LYS A 169 -6.77 -40.30 6.33
CA LYS A 169 -5.94 -41.50 6.50
C LYS A 169 -5.86 -42.37 5.25
N GLU A 170 -6.99 -42.64 4.61
CA GLU A 170 -7.12 -43.67 3.56
C GLU A 170 -7.38 -43.07 2.16
N ALA A 171 -7.72 -41.78 2.05
CA ALA A 171 -8.05 -41.09 0.79
C ALA A 171 -9.01 -41.88 -0.15
N PRO A 172 -10.13 -42.40 0.36
CA PRO A 172 -11.09 -43.19 -0.40
C PRO A 172 -11.74 -42.36 -1.53
N GLY A 173 -11.55 -42.76 -2.78
CA GLY A 173 -12.11 -42.05 -3.94
C GLY A 173 -11.18 -41.02 -4.59
N GLY A 174 -9.91 -40.97 -4.17
CA GLY A 174 -8.99 -39.92 -4.56
C GLY A 174 -9.16 -38.69 -3.66
N GLY A 175 -8.05 -38.07 -3.31
CA GLY A 175 -7.97 -36.97 -2.37
C GLY A 175 -6.50 -36.82 -1.94
N PRO A 176 -6.03 -35.61 -1.65
CA PRO A 176 -4.60 -35.39 -1.55
C PRO A 176 -4.13 -35.73 -0.13
N LYS A 177 -3.00 -36.45 -0.07
CA LYS A 177 -2.33 -36.80 1.20
C LYS A 177 -1.79 -35.57 1.95
N SER A 178 -1.75 -34.43 1.27
CA SER A 178 -1.24 -33.15 1.72
C SER A 178 -2.07 -32.05 1.08
N GLY A 179 -2.25 -30.92 1.74
CA GLY A 179 -3.04 -29.80 1.20
C GLY A 179 -4.04 -29.28 2.24
N PRO A 180 -4.71 -28.17 1.91
CA PRO A 180 -5.54 -27.45 2.86
C PRO A 180 -6.79 -28.23 3.25
N ILE A 181 -7.18 -28.10 4.51
CA ILE A 181 -8.41 -28.67 5.07
C ILE A 181 -9.33 -27.52 5.50
N TYR A 182 -10.28 -27.16 4.64
CA TYR A 182 -11.20 -26.04 4.88
C TYR A 182 -12.33 -26.46 5.83
N LEU A 183 -12.41 -25.78 6.98
CA LEU A 183 -13.46 -26.00 7.98
C LEU A 183 -14.65 -25.06 7.73
N CYS A 184 -15.55 -25.47 6.84
CA CYS A 184 -16.76 -24.74 6.45
C CYS A 184 -17.96 -25.08 7.36
N VAL A 185 -17.73 -25.11 8.68
CA VAL A 185 -18.71 -25.48 9.70
C VAL A 185 -18.91 -24.36 10.72
N PRO A 186 -20.03 -24.33 11.46
CA PRO A 186 -20.21 -23.38 12.56
C PRO A 186 -19.25 -23.63 13.72
N ASN A 187 -18.92 -22.58 14.48
CA ASN A 187 -17.88 -22.62 15.52
C ASN A 187 -18.07 -23.71 16.59
N HIS A 188 -19.32 -24.06 16.93
CA HIS A 188 -19.60 -25.10 17.93
C HIS A 188 -19.15 -26.50 17.51
N ALA A 189 -19.01 -26.76 16.20
CA ALA A 189 -18.58 -28.04 15.66
C ALA A 189 -17.04 -28.16 15.54
N LEU A 190 -16.30 -27.05 15.68
CA LEU A 190 -14.84 -27.03 15.45
C LEU A 190 -14.08 -27.95 16.40
N LYS A 191 -14.51 -28.03 17.67
CA LYS A 191 -13.88 -28.86 18.69
C LYS A 191 -13.77 -30.33 18.24
N GLU A 192 -14.89 -30.93 17.88
CA GLU A 192 -14.95 -32.35 17.51
C GLU A 192 -14.14 -32.65 16.24
N LEU A 193 -14.05 -31.68 15.33
CA LEU A 193 -13.27 -31.80 14.09
C LEU A 193 -11.77 -31.70 14.33
N VAL A 194 -11.32 -30.78 15.19
CA VAL A 194 -9.91 -30.68 15.59
C VAL A 194 -9.46 -31.95 16.32
N GLU A 195 -10.30 -32.49 17.20
CA GLU A 195 -10.05 -33.76 17.89
C GLU A 195 -10.08 -34.97 16.94
N ALA A 196 -10.89 -34.90 15.88
CA ALA A 196 -10.91 -35.93 14.85
C ALA A 196 -9.76 -35.82 13.84
N CYS A 197 -9.15 -34.65 13.67
CA CYS A 197 -8.03 -34.43 12.78
C CYS A 197 -6.74 -35.06 13.35
N PRO A 198 -6.02 -35.88 12.55
CA PRO A 198 -4.69 -36.38 12.90
C PRO A 198 -3.74 -35.24 13.29
N ALA A 199 -2.95 -35.44 14.35
CA ALA A 199 -2.10 -34.38 14.91
C ALA A 199 -1.10 -33.81 13.89
N ASP A 200 -0.57 -34.66 13.02
CA ASP A 200 0.36 -34.34 11.93
C ASP A 200 -0.29 -33.59 10.76
N ARG A 201 -1.62 -33.42 10.76
CA ARG A 201 -2.38 -32.69 9.74
C ARG A 201 -3.09 -31.46 10.31
N ARG A 202 -2.98 -31.19 11.61
CA ARG A 202 -3.70 -30.07 12.24
C ARG A 202 -3.24 -28.72 11.74
N GLN A 203 -1.96 -28.56 11.39
CA GLN A 203 -1.47 -27.30 10.82
C GLN A 203 -2.07 -26.98 9.44
N ASP A 204 -2.64 -27.96 8.75
CA ASP A 204 -3.28 -27.77 7.44
C ASP A 204 -4.73 -27.28 7.55
N LEU A 205 -5.28 -27.17 8.76
CA LEU A 205 -6.65 -26.71 8.99
C LEU A 205 -6.77 -25.22 8.69
N VAL A 206 -7.74 -24.87 7.83
CA VAL A 206 -8.10 -23.50 7.50
C VAL A 206 -9.47 -23.19 8.08
N PHE A 207 -9.52 -22.22 9.00
CA PHE A 207 -10.74 -21.85 9.71
C PHE A 207 -11.55 -20.85 8.90
N MET A 208 -12.71 -21.27 8.39
CA MET A 208 -13.61 -20.45 7.55
C MET A 208 -14.76 -19.81 8.33
N GLY A 209 -14.73 -19.92 9.66
CA GLY A 209 -15.80 -19.46 10.55
C GLY A 209 -15.78 -17.95 10.76
N SER A 210 -16.96 -17.38 11.04
CA SER A 210 -17.07 -16.00 11.49
C SER A 210 -16.95 -15.90 13.01
N GLY A 211 -16.35 -14.80 13.49
CA GLY A 211 -16.24 -14.49 14.93
C GLY A 211 -14.83 -14.62 15.50
N ASN A 212 -14.71 -14.42 16.81
CA ASN A 212 -13.43 -14.45 17.51
C ASN A 212 -13.00 -15.89 17.82
N LEU A 213 -12.05 -16.43 17.05
CA LEU A 213 -11.47 -17.75 17.26
C LEU A 213 -10.26 -17.76 18.20
N GLY A 214 -9.75 -16.59 18.63
CA GLY A 214 -8.51 -16.46 19.41
C GLY A 214 -8.42 -17.43 20.60
N PRO A 215 -9.38 -17.42 21.55
CA PRO A 215 -9.37 -18.33 22.70
C PRO A 215 -9.44 -19.82 22.31
N PHE A 216 -10.16 -20.15 21.23
CA PHE A 216 -10.25 -21.51 20.73
C PHE A 216 -8.91 -21.98 20.15
N LEU A 217 -8.28 -21.15 19.31
CA LEU A 217 -6.99 -21.49 18.71
C LEU A 217 -5.89 -21.60 19.76
N GLU A 218 -5.91 -20.74 20.78
CA GLU A 218 -4.98 -20.83 21.92
C GLU A 218 -5.13 -22.14 22.69
N GLN A 219 -6.36 -22.57 22.95
CA GLN A 219 -6.64 -23.81 23.68
C GLN A 219 -6.10 -25.06 22.97
N TYR A 220 -6.07 -25.07 21.64
CA TYR A 220 -5.61 -26.22 20.84
C TYR A 220 -4.21 -26.04 20.25
N GLU A 221 -3.50 -24.95 20.60
CA GLU A 221 -2.18 -24.61 20.07
C GLU A 221 -2.17 -24.45 18.53
N LEU A 222 -3.24 -23.86 17.98
CA LEU A 222 -3.48 -23.67 16.54
C LEU A 222 -3.40 -22.19 16.11
N GLN A 223 -2.69 -21.34 16.86
CA GLN A 223 -2.61 -19.90 16.57
C GLN A 223 -1.90 -19.61 15.24
N GLY A 224 -1.02 -20.51 14.79
CA GLY A 224 -0.31 -20.41 13.51
C GLY A 224 -1.13 -20.86 12.30
N ASN A 225 -2.35 -21.39 12.52
CA ASN A 225 -3.19 -21.85 11.43
C ASN A 225 -3.82 -20.69 10.66
N THR A 226 -4.04 -20.92 9.36
CA THR A 226 -4.72 -19.96 8.49
C THR A 226 -6.17 -19.75 8.93
N GLN A 227 -6.55 -18.48 9.05
CA GLN A 227 -7.91 -18.04 9.31
C GLN A 227 -8.41 -17.25 8.11
N ALA A 228 -9.55 -17.65 7.56
CA ALA A 228 -10.17 -16.98 6.43
C ALA A 228 -11.39 -16.18 6.92
N LEU A 229 -11.33 -14.86 6.71
CA LEU A 229 -12.47 -13.98 6.97
C LEU A 229 -13.24 -13.76 5.68
N ILE A 230 -14.45 -14.32 5.62
CA ILE A 230 -15.26 -14.36 4.41
C ILE A 230 -16.17 -13.13 4.31
N TYR A 231 -16.07 -12.40 3.19
CA TYR A 231 -16.89 -11.22 2.87
C TYR A 231 -17.72 -11.45 1.60
N PHE A 232 -18.64 -12.40 1.64
CA PHE A 232 -19.66 -12.58 0.60
C PHE A 232 -20.91 -13.24 1.18
N VAL A 233 -22.01 -13.19 0.43
CA VAL A 233 -23.27 -13.83 0.83
C VAL A 233 -23.66 -14.88 -0.21
N ILE A 234 -24.03 -16.07 0.27
CA ILE A 234 -24.64 -17.11 -0.56
C ILE A 234 -26.11 -17.18 -0.17
N ASP A 235 -27.00 -16.88 -1.11
CA ASP A 235 -28.45 -16.85 -0.86
C ASP A 235 -29.00 -18.26 -0.60
N LYS A 236 -28.56 -19.25 -1.38
CA LYS A 236 -29.05 -20.63 -1.37
C LYS A 236 -27.93 -21.63 -1.56
N LEU A 237 -28.13 -22.85 -1.07
CA LEU A 237 -27.20 -23.94 -1.30
C LEU A 237 -27.04 -24.19 -2.81
N GLY A 238 -25.80 -24.28 -3.30
CA GLY A 238 -25.52 -24.50 -4.72
C GLY A 238 -25.54 -23.25 -5.60
N HIS A 239 -25.85 -22.09 -5.05
CA HIS A 239 -25.72 -20.82 -5.77
C HIS A 239 -24.31 -20.23 -5.61
N ASP A 240 -23.91 -19.47 -6.64
CA ASP A 240 -22.68 -18.67 -6.60
C ASP A 240 -22.77 -17.56 -5.55
N PRO A 241 -21.63 -17.13 -4.97
CA PRO A 241 -21.61 -16.04 -4.02
C PRO A 241 -22.09 -14.76 -4.72
N VAL A 242 -23.04 -14.07 -4.09
CA VAL A 242 -23.54 -12.78 -4.55
C VAL A 242 -22.88 -11.70 -3.71
N ASP A 243 -22.47 -10.65 -4.39
CA ASP A 243 -21.92 -9.47 -3.75
C ASP A 243 -22.92 -8.86 -2.75
N GLY A 244 -22.40 -8.36 -1.62
CA GLY A 244 -23.18 -7.74 -0.55
C GLY A 244 -23.75 -6.39 -0.99
N LYS A 245 -24.82 -6.40 -1.79
CA LYS A 245 -25.55 -5.19 -2.19
C LYS A 245 -26.48 -4.76 -1.06
N THR A 246 -26.31 -3.52 -0.58
CA THR A 246 -27.17 -2.94 0.45
C THR A 246 -27.83 -1.66 -0.07
N SER A 247 -28.87 -1.18 0.61
CA SER A 247 -29.48 0.12 0.28
C SER A 247 -28.52 1.29 0.45
N LEU A 248 -27.48 1.13 1.27
CA LEU A 248 -26.44 2.13 1.51
C LEU A 248 -25.26 2.02 0.53
N ASP A 249 -25.08 0.85 -0.09
CA ASP A 249 -24.06 0.60 -1.12
C ASP A 249 -24.64 -0.28 -2.25
N PRO A 250 -25.26 0.34 -3.27
CA PRO A 250 -25.91 -0.35 -4.38
C PRO A 250 -24.91 -0.87 -5.42
N ALA A 251 -23.66 -0.39 -5.40
CA ALA A 251 -22.59 -0.94 -6.25
C ALA A 251 -22.19 -2.36 -5.79
N GLY A 252 -22.42 -2.66 -4.51
CA GLY A 252 -22.05 -3.90 -3.85
C GLY A 252 -20.63 -3.80 -3.28
N LEU A 253 -20.44 -4.43 -2.12
CA LEU A 253 -19.13 -4.55 -1.46
C LEU A 253 -18.26 -5.55 -2.21
N THR A 254 -17.88 -5.22 -3.45
CA THR A 254 -17.32 -6.12 -4.47
C THR A 254 -16.59 -7.30 -3.84
N ALA A 255 -17.30 -8.42 -3.69
CA ALA A 255 -16.66 -9.69 -3.40
C ALA A 255 -15.62 -9.90 -4.51
N VAL A 256 -14.34 -9.93 -4.13
CA VAL A 256 -13.22 -10.06 -5.07
C VAL A 256 -13.49 -11.29 -5.92
N THR A 257 -13.65 -11.08 -7.23
CA THR A 257 -14.13 -12.07 -8.20
C THR A 257 -13.00 -12.87 -8.80
#